data_AF-A0A2V7QBI6-F1
#
_entry.id   AF-A0A2V7QBI6-F1
#
_cell.length_a   1.000
_cell.length_b   1.000
_cell.length_c   1.000
_cell.angle_alpha   90.00
_cell.angle_beta   90.00
_cell.angle_gamma   90.00
#
_symmetry.space_group_name_H-M   'P 1'
#
loop_
_entity.id
_entity.type
_entity.pdbx_description
1 polymer ?
#
loop_
_entity_poly.entity_id
_entity_poly.type
_entity_poly.pdbx_seq_one_letter_code
_entity_poly.pdbx_strand_id
1 'polypeptide(L)'
;MHERAPAFSGVDGESYSVGTYVDDSPDAQGRYGAALLFVRWSVAGDRAVGHLETDYLFRGATPADALAPLLALTLQDVKRHLDQCIEKHGGVGGGGRV
;
A
#
# COMPACT_ATOMS: atom_id res chain seq x y z
N MET A 1 25.03 4.38 -4.31
CA MET A 1 23.88 5.02 -4.97
C MET A 1 22.77 3.97 -4.95
N HIS A 2 21.84 4.06 -3.99
CA HIS A 2 20.74 3.09 -3.91
C HIS A 2 19.69 3.54 -4.91
N GLU A 3 19.66 2.86 -6.05
CA GLU A 3 18.64 3.07 -7.07
C GLU A 3 17.25 2.91 -6.44
N ARG A 4 16.38 3.88 -6.72
CA ARG A 4 15.01 3.95 -6.19
C ARG A 4 14.34 2.59 -6.41
N ALA A 5 13.74 2.02 -5.35
CA ALA A 5 12.86 0.86 -5.52
C ALA A 5 11.83 1.19 -6.64
N PRO A 6 11.50 0.23 -7.51
CA PRO A 6 10.58 0.49 -8.61
C PRO A 6 9.31 1.15 -8.07
N ALA A 7 9.04 2.36 -8.56
CA ALA A 7 7.88 3.14 -8.15
C ALA A 7 6.71 2.77 -9.05
N PHE A 8 5.55 2.55 -8.45
CA PHE A 8 4.29 2.45 -9.17
C PHE A 8 3.79 3.86 -9.45
N SER A 9 3.36 4.11 -10.68
CA SER A 9 2.59 5.32 -11.01
C SER A 9 1.13 5.08 -10.64
N GLY A 10 0.62 5.84 -9.67
CA GLY A 10 -0.79 5.81 -9.30
C GLY A 10 -1.69 6.34 -10.42
N VAL A 11 -2.98 6.00 -10.40
CA VAL A 11 -3.98 6.56 -11.33
C VAL A 11 -4.22 8.07 -11.12
N ASP A 12 -3.76 8.62 -10.00
CA ASP A 12 -3.71 10.06 -9.69
C ASP A 12 -2.48 10.76 -10.31
N GLY A 13 -1.58 10.04 -10.96
CA GLY A 13 -0.36 10.56 -11.57
C GLY A 13 0.83 10.68 -10.61
N GLU A 14 0.68 10.23 -9.36
CA GLU A 14 1.70 10.36 -8.33
C GLU A 14 2.62 9.12 -8.25
N SER A 15 3.80 9.28 -7.65
CA SER A 15 4.76 8.18 -7.50
C SER A 15 4.62 7.51 -6.14
N TYR A 16 4.46 6.18 -6.15
CA TYR A 16 4.32 5.37 -4.94
C TYR A 16 5.38 4.27 -4.87
N SER A 17 5.97 4.09 -3.69
CA SER A 17 6.70 2.86 -3.35
C SER A 17 5.82 1.95 -2.50
N VAL A 18 6.02 0.64 -2.59
CA VAL A 18 5.27 -0.34 -1.78
C VAL A 18 6.16 -0.96 -0.70
N GLY A 19 5.60 -1.16 0.47
CA GLY A 19 6.11 -2.01 1.54
C GLY A 19 5.04 -2.99 2.00
N THR A 20 5.47 -4.06 2.67
CA THR A 20 4.56 -4.99 3.35
C THR A 20 4.49 -4.65 4.83
N TYR A 21 3.31 -4.74 5.40
CA TYR A 21 3.04 -4.56 6.83
C TYR A 21 2.33 -5.79 7.37
N VAL A 22 2.71 -6.20 8.57
CA VAL A 22 2.04 -7.25 9.34
C VAL A 22 1.85 -6.71 10.72
N ASP A 23 0.67 -6.91 11.29
CA ASP A 23 0.41 -6.47 12.65
C ASP A 23 1.30 -7.21 13.64
N ASP A 24 1.77 -6.51 14.66
CA ASP A 24 2.57 -7.09 15.74
C ASP A 24 1.71 -7.88 16.73
N SER A 25 0.38 -7.65 16.73
CA SER A 25 -0.58 -8.32 17.59
C SER A 25 -1.67 -9.05 16.79
N PRO A 26 -2.10 -10.24 17.27
CA PRO A 26 -3.20 -10.94 16.64
C PRO A 26 -4.56 -10.28 16.93
N ASP A 27 -5.52 -10.49 16.03
CA ASP A 27 -6.93 -10.12 16.21
C ASP A 27 -7.59 -10.91 17.36
N ALA A 28 -8.86 -10.59 17.66
CA ALA A 28 -9.63 -11.27 18.70
C ALA A 28 -9.81 -12.79 18.46
N GLN A 29 -9.51 -13.27 17.25
CA GLN A 29 -9.54 -14.68 16.86
C GLN A 29 -8.13 -15.31 16.85
N GLY A 30 -7.11 -14.59 17.28
CA GLY A 30 -5.74 -15.08 17.35
C GLY A 30 -4.99 -15.02 16.01
N ARG A 31 -5.43 -14.22 15.03
CA ARG A 31 -4.81 -14.15 13.69
C ARG A 31 -4.12 -12.83 13.45
N TYR A 32 -2.94 -12.88 12.84
CA TYR A 32 -2.17 -11.72 12.42
C TYR A 32 -2.65 -11.24 11.06
N GLY A 33 -2.88 -9.94 10.92
CA GLY A 33 -3.28 -9.31 9.66
C GLY A 33 -2.07 -8.80 8.87
N ALA A 34 -2.07 -8.99 7.55
CA ALA A 34 -1.06 -8.46 6.64
C ALA A 34 -1.68 -7.53 5.59
N ALA A 35 -1.02 -6.41 5.31
CA ALA A 35 -1.48 -5.35 4.42
C ALA A 35 -0.33 -4.77 3.58
N LEU A 36 -0.67 -4.09 2.49
CA LEU A 36 0.28 -3.31 1.70
C LEU A 36 0.27 -1.85 2.17
N LEU A 37 1.47 -1.30 2.34
CA LEU A 37 1.69 0.10 2.63
C LEU A 37 2.28 0.79 1.40
N PHE A 38 1.55 1.74 0.84
CA PHE A 38 2.01 2.55 -0.29
C PHE A 38 2.47 3.92 0.21
N VAL A 39 3.73 4.26 0.02
CA VAL A 39 4.29 5.57 0.39
C VAL A 39 4.27 6.47 -0.83
N ARG A 40 3.57 7.60 -0.74
CA ARG A 40 3.52 8.65 -1.77
C ARG A 40 4.76 9.54 -1.64
N TRP A 41 5.41 9.80 -2.77
CA TRP A 41 6.58 10.67 -2.85
C TRP A 41 6.27 12.03 -3.46
N SER A 42 7.07 13.05 -3.09
CA SER A 42 7.06 14.35 -3.77
C SER A 42 7.33 14.19 -5.26
N VAL A 43 6.96 15.19 -6.07
CA VAL A 43 7.30 15.23 -7.50
C VAL A 43 8.82 15.13 -7.72
N ALA A 44 9.60 15.75 -6.84
CA ALA A 44 11.07 15.65 -6.86
C ALA A 44 11.59 14.26 -6.44
N GLY A 45 10.75 13.43 -5.80
CA GLY A 45 11.08 12.07 -5.38
C GLY A 45 12.02 12.01 -4.17
N ASP A 46 12.23 13.11 -3.47
CA ASP A 46 13.22 13.27 -2.40
C ASP A 46 12.63 13.16 -0.98
N ARG A 47 11.30 13.22 -0.85
CA ARG A 47 10.60 13.13 0.42
C ARG A 47 9.28 12.40 0.30
N ALA A 48 8.93 11.64 1.34
CA ALA A 48 7.59 11.11 1.49
C ALA A 48 6.61 12.27 1.81
N VAL A 49 5.48 12.29 1.14
CA VAL A 49 4.43 13.32 1.30
C VAL A 49 3.12 12.74 1.83
N GLY A 50 2.99 11.42 1.88
CA GLY A 50 1.84 10.73 2.44
C GLY A 50 1.97 9.22 2.31
N HIS A 51 0.95 8.49 2.76
CA HIS A 51 0.84 7.05 2.54
C HIS A 51 -0.62 6.65 2.34
N LEU A 52 -0.82 5.51 1.70
CA LEU A 52 -2.07 4.80 1.59
C LEU A 52 -1.85 3.38 2.11
N GLU A 53 -2.81 2.85 2.84
CA GLU A 53 -2.76 1.49 3.35
C GLU A 53 -3.95 0.71 2.80
N THR A 54 -3.76 -0.58 2.50
CA THR A 54 -4.87 -1.48 2.23
C THR A 54 -5.49 -1.93 3.55
N ASP A 55 -6.76 -2.35 3.52
CA ASP A 55 -7.27 -3.24 4.56
C ASP A 55 -6.39 -4.52 4.64
N TYR A 56 -6.47 -5.27 5.74
CA TYR A 56 -5.74 -6.55 5.84
C TYR A 56 -6.20 -7.53 4.74
N LEU A 57 -5.33 -7.73 3.75
CA LEU A 57 -5.55 -8.59 2.58
C LEU A 57 -5.49 -10.07 2.97
N PHE A 58 -4.59 -10.41 3.90
CA PHE A 58 -4.42 -11.77 4.39
C PHE A 58 -4.40 -11.80 5.91
N ARG A 59 -4.80 -12.95 6.46
CA ARG A 59 -4.71 -13.24 7.90
C ARG A 59 -4.11 -14.61 8.11
N GLY A 60 -3.19 -14.74 9.06
CA GLY A 60 -2.46 -15.97 9.35
C GLY A 60 -2.40 -16.29 10.84
N ALA A 61 -2.14 -17.55 11.19
CA ALA A 61 -1.95 -17.96 12.59
C ALA A 61 -0.64 -17.40 13.18
N THR A 62 0.33 -17.11 12.32
CA THR A 62 1.57 -16.41 12.65
C THR A 62 1.77 -15.20 11.73
N PRO A 63 2.65 -14.24 12.10
CA PRO A 63 3.02 -13.15 11.20
C PRO A 63 3.56 -13.63 9.86
N ALA A 64 4.35 -14.72 9.87
CA ALA A 64 4.92 -15.32 8.66
C ALA A 64 3.84 -15.90 7.75
N ASP A 65 2.82 -16.56 8.31
CA ASP A 65 1.70 -17.12 7.54
C ASP A 65 0.86 -16.04 6.88
N ALA A 66 0.71 -14.88 7.55
CA ALA A 66 0.00 -13.74 6.99
C ALA A 66 0.82 -13.06 5.87
N LEU A 67 2.14 -13.00 6.03
CA LEU A 67 3.06 -12.34 5.11
C LEU A 67 3.35 -13.16 3.84
N ALA A 68 3.44 -14.49 3.94
CA ALA A 68 3.76 -15.35 2.82
C ALA A 68 2.89 -15.13 1.56
N PRO A 69 1.54 -15.10 1.65
CA PRO A 69 0.70 -14.82 0.48
C PRO A 69 0.84 -13.37 -0.01
N LEU A 70 1.13 -12.43 0.89
CA LEU A 70 1.37 -11.03 0.54
C LEU A 70 2.64 -10.87 -0.31
N LEU A 71 3.70 -11.61 0.00
CA LEU A 71 4.95 -11.66 -0.77
C LEU A 71 4.82 -12.42 -2.10
N ALA A 72 3.80 -13.25 -2.24
CA ALA A 72 3.50 -13.97 -3.47
C ALA A 72 2.67 -13.15 -4.48
N LEU A 73 2.20 -11.96 -4.09
CA LEU A 73 1.46 -11.07 -4.99
C LEU A 73 2.30 -10.67 -6.19
N THR A 74 1.67 -10.65 -7.37
CA THR A 74 2.33 -10.12 -8.56
C THR A 74 2.37 -8.60 -8.52
N LEU A 75 3.29 -7.99 -9.29
CA LEU A 75 3.31 -6.52 -9.44
C LEU A 75 1.97 -5.98 -9.98
N GLN A 76 1.24 -6.76 -10.78
CA GLN A 76 -0.08 -6.39 -11.27
C GLN A 76 -1.13 -6.37 -10.16
N ASP A 77 -1.09 -7.33 -9.23
CA ASP A 77 -2.00 -7.35 -8.07
C ASP A 77 -1.71 -6.19 -7.13
N VAL A 78 -0.42 -5.93 -6.85
CA VAL A 78 0.01 -4.77 -6.06
C VAL A 78 -0.49 -3.46 -6.69
N LYS A 79 -0.34 -3.30 -8.01
CA LYS A 79 -0.85 -2.12 -8.73
C LYS A 79 -2.37 -1.99 -8.62
N ARG A 80 -3.12 -3.09 -8.72
CA ARG A 80 -4.57 -3.07 -8.56
C ARG A 80 -4.99 -2.60 -7.17
N HIS A 81 -4.29 -3.05 -6.14
CA HIS A 81 -4.55 -2.60 -4.77
C HIS A 81 -4.23 -1.13 -4.57
N LEU A 82 -3.14 -0.63 -5.16
CA LEU A 82 -2.82 0.80 -5.15
C LEU A 82 -3.95 1.63 -5.77
N ASP A 83 -4.41 1.24 -6.96
CA ASP A 83 -5.47 1.97 -7.68
C ASP A 83 -6.77 2.00 -6.86
N GLN A 84 -7.16 0.87 -6.27
CA GLN A 84 -8.32 0.79 -5.37
C GLN A 84 -8.16 1.68 -4.12
N CYS A 85 -6.96 1.74 -3.54
CA CYS A 85 -6.70 2.64 -2.42
C CYS A 85 -6.84 4.10 -2.85
N ILE A 86 -6.30 4.48 -3.99
CA ILE A 86 -6.44 5.84 -4.53
C ILE A 86 -7.91 6.17 -4.79
N GLU A 87 -8.69 5.27 -5.38
CA GLU A 87 -10.12 5.49 -5.61
C GLU A 87 -10.91 5.65 -4.31
N LYS A 88 -10.63 4.82 -3.29
CA LYS A 88 -11.26 4.90 -1.97
C LYS A 88 -10.95 6.24 -1.27
N HIS A 89 -9.71 6.74 -1.37
CA HIS A 89 -9.27 7.96 -0.69
C HIS A 89 -9.54 9.22 -1.53
N GLY A 90 -9.61 9.10 -2.86
CA GLY A 90 -9.88 10.15 -3.83
C GLY A 90 -11.37 10.35 -4.15
N GLY A 91 -12.25 9.49 -3.62
CA GLY A 91 -13.71 9.56 -3.77
C GLY A 91 -14.40 10.80 -3.17
N VAL A 92 -13.65 11.68 -2.47
CA VAL A 92 -14.10 13.01 -2.04
C VAL A 92 -13.04 14.05 -2.43
N GLY A 93 -12.82 14.21 -3.74
CA GLY A 93 -12.06 15.31 -4.34
C GLY A 93 -12.92 16.17 -5.28
N GLY A 94 -14.17 16.44 -4.90
CA GLY A 94 -15.06 17.32 -5.66
C GLY A 94 -14.80 18.81 -5.35
N GLY A 95 -14.53 19.59 -6.39
CA GLY A 95 -14.97 20.99 -6.49
C GLY A 95 -14.03 22.07 -5.97
N GLY A 96 -13.33 22.73 -6.89
CA GLY A 96 -12.61 23.98 -6.59
C GLY A 96 -11.96 24.61 -7.82
N ARG A 97 -12.78 25.05 -8.79
CA ARG A 97 -12.36 26.12 -9.71
C ARG A 97 -12.06 27.37 -8.89
N VAL A 98 -10.89 27.97 -9.09
CA VAL A 98 -10.72 29.44 -9.10
C VAL A 98 -9.83 29.82 -10.28
#